data_AF-A0A424XXL4-F1
#
_entry.id   AF-A0A424XXL4-F1
#
_cell.length_a   1.000
_cell.length_b   1.000
_cell.length_c   1.000
_cell.angle_alpha   90.00
_cell.angle_beta   90.00
_cell.angle_gamma   90.00
#
_symmetry.space_group_name_H-M   'P 1'
#
loop_
_entity.id
_entity.type
_entity.pdbx_description
1 polymer ?
#
loop_
_entity_poly.entity_id
_entity_poly.type
_entity_poly.pdbx_seq_one_letter_code
_entity_poly.pdbx_strand_id
1 'polypeptide(L)'
;MDISKIDILNKKFSSSLIGYRKQDVEIFLHDLADHVGSLAEQKMGLERNLKVLEEKLDEYKSREQILQDTLVTTQKMTDDIKANAQKQAKLIVKESQAKAEDILRHAHKRLAQIHEDISELKKQRAHFEIKLRSMIESHLKLLDSQDEDSVLLEEAESKLKFLQKG
;
A
#
# COMPACT_ATOMS: atom_id res chain seq x y z
N MET A 1 7.34 61.98 37.19
CA MET A 1 6.90 63.39 37.08
C MET A 1 7.37 63.83 35.71
N ASP A 2 6.50 63.77 34.71
CA ASP A 2 6.91 64.00 33.33
C ASP A 2 6.89 65.49 33.05
N ILE A 3 8.08 66.09 33.07
CA ILE A 3 8.28 67.49 32.71
C ILE A 3 8.51 67.50 31.19
N SER A 4 7.60 68.11 30.44
CA SER A 4 7.74 68.23 28.99
C SER A 4 8.68 69.39 28.62
N LYS A 5 9.17 69.38 27.37
CA LYS A 5 9.91 70.51 26.78
C LYS A 5 9.20 71.85 27.04
N ILE A 6 7.87 71.87 26.90
CA ILE A 6 7.04 73.06 27.11
C ILE A 6 6.98 73.48 28.58
N ASP A 7 7.00 72.52 29.52
CA ASP A 7 7.00 72.81 30.95
C ASP A 7 8.33 73.41 31.40
N ILE A 8 9.44 72.99 30.79
CA ILE A 8 10.79 73.55 31.04
C ILE A 8 10.87 74.98 30.53
N LEU A 9 10.43 75.22 29.28
CA LEU A 9 10.47 76.55 28.66
C LEU A 9 9.54 77.57 29.35
N ASN A 10 8.42 77.12 29.91
CA ASN A 10 7.48 77.99 30.62
C ASN A 10 7.81 78.17 32.11
N LYS A 11 8.90 77.57 32.60
CA LYS A 11 9.24 77.60 34.03
C LYS A 11 9.74 78.99 34.44
N LYS A 12 8.97 79.67 35.29
CA LYS A 12 9.37 80.94 35.91
C LYS A 12 9.95 80.71 37.31
N PHE A 13 11.07 81.36 37.60
CA PHE A 13 11.74 81.34 38.90
C PHE A 13 11.52 82.67 39.63
N SER A 14 11.32 82.62 40.95
CA SER A 14 11.28 83.81 41.80
C SER A 14 12.65 84.45 41.93
N SER A 15 12.73 85.79 41.92
CA SER A 15 13.97 86.53 42.11
C SER A 15 14.38 86.61 43.59
N SER A 16 15.67 86.47 43.89
CA SER A 16 16.27 86.66 45.22
C SER A 16 17.45 87.64 45.14
N LEU A 17 17.78 88.31 46.24
CA LEU A 17 18.90 89.27 46.36
C LEU A 17 20.28 88.61 46.12
N ILE A 18 20.38 87.30 46.29
CA ILE A 18 21.55 86.47 45.96
C ILE A 18 21.04 85.25 45.18
N GLY A 19 21.55 85.01 43.98
CA GLY A 19 21.11 83.92 43.11
C GLY A 19 21.89 83.83 41.80
N TYR A 20 21.55 82.84 40.98
CA TYR A 20 22.13 82.65 39.65
C TYR A 20 21.73 83.76 38.69
N ARG A 21 22.58 84.04 37.69
CA ARG A 21 22.28 85.00 36.62
C ARG A 21 21.12 84.47 35.77
N LYS A 22 20.08 85.29 35.63
CA LYS A 22 18.87 84.91 34.89
C LYS A 22 19.16 84.46 33.46
N GLN A 23 20.06 85.16 32.74
CA GLN A 23 20.40 84.81 31.35
C GLN A 23 21.03 83.41 31.23
N ASP A 24 21.98 83.08 32.10
CA ASP A 24 22.65 81.77 32.06
C ASP A 24 21.67 80.63 32.40
N VAL A 25 20.72 80.88 33.30
CA VAL A 25 19.65 79.94 33.64
C VAL A 25 18.68 79.74 32.47
N GLU A 26 18.28 80.80 31.77
CA GLU A 26 17.39 80.72 30.60
C GLU A 26 18.05 79.94 29.45
N ILE A 27 19.35 80.18 29.18
CA ILE A 27 20.11 79.42 28.16
C ILE A 27 20.15 77.94 28.53
N PHE A 28 20.47 77.62 29.79
CA PHE A 28 20.50 76.23 30.25
C PHE A 28 19.12 75.56 30.18
N LEU A 29 18.03 76.28 30.48
CA LEU A 29 16.67 75.75 30.35
C LEU A 29 16.29 75.47 28.89
N HIS A 30 16.73 76.31 27.96
CA HIS A 30 16.55 76.05 26.52
C HIS A 30 17.28 74.77 26.09
N ASP A 31 18.57 74.64 26.42
CA ASP A 31 19.36 73.44 26.08
C ASP A 31 18.78 72.17 26.72
N LEU A 32 18.35 72.26 27.98
CA LEU A 32 17.70 71.18 28.70
C LEU A 32 16.36 70.80 28.06
N ALA A 33 15.56 71.79 27.67
CA ALA A 33 14.27 71.57 27.03
C ALA A 33 14.43 70.87 25.67
N ASP A 34 15.45 71.26 24.89
CA ASP A 34 15.79 70.61 23.63
C ASP A 34 16.26 69.15 23.85
N HIS A 35 17.12 68.92 24.84
CA HIS A 35 17.58 67.57 25.17
C HIS A 35 16.43 66.66 25.64
N VAL A 36 15.55 67.15 26.52
CA VAL A 36 14.35 66.42 26.98
C VAL A 36 13.41 66.13 25.81
N GLY A 37 13.22 67.09 24.89
CA GLY A 37 12.44 66.89 23.67
C GLY A 37 13.00 65.77 22.80
N SER A 38 14.31 65.79 22.52
CA SER A 38 14.98 64.75 21.73
C SER A 38 14.89 63.37 22.40
N LEU A 39 15.06 63.30 23.72
CA LEU A 39 14.95 62.05 24.47
C LEU A 39 13.52 61.48 24.42
N ALA A 40 12.51 62.34 24.50
CA ALA A 40 11.11 61.93 24.37
C ALA A 40 10.81 61.36 22.98
N GLU A 41 11.29 62.01 21.91
CA GLU A 41 11.15 61.49 20.55
C GLU A 41 11.85 60.14 20.35
N GLN A 42 13.07 59.99 20.87
CA GLN A 42 13.81 58.73 20.83
C GLN A 42 13.08 57.63 21.60
N LYS A 43 12.56 57.93 22.80
CA LYS A 43 11.76 56.99 23.59
C LYS A 43 10.53 56.53 22.82
N MET A 44 9.77 57.46 22.23
CA MET A 44 8.61 57.10 21.40
C MET A 44 9.00 56.27 20.18
N GLY A 45 10.15 56.54 19.57
CA GLY A 45 10.70 55.74 18.47
C GLY A 45 11.02 54.31 18.90
N LEU A 46 11.70 54.16 20.04
CA LEU A 46 12.06 52.86 20.61
C LEU A 46 10.82 52.06 21.04
N GLU A 47 9.83 52.70 21.66
CA GLU A 47 8.56 52.05 22.05
C GLU A 47 7.78 51.54 20.83
N ARG A 48 7.74 52.31 19.73
CA ARG A 48 7.14 51.83 18.48
C ARG A 48 7.89 50.63 17.91
N ASN A 49 9.22 50.68 17.87
CA ASN A 49 10.05 49.59 17.36
C ASN A 49 9.90 48.32 18.22
N LEU A 50 9.84 48.49 19.54
CA LEU A 50 9.62 47.39 20.49
C LEU A 50 8.31 46.69 20.19
N LYS A 51 7.22 47.45 20.05
CA LYS A 51 5.90 46.90 19.72
C LYS A 51 5.91 46.11 18.40
N VAL A 52 6.53 46.65 17.35
CA VAL A 52 6.64 45.94 16.06
C VAL A 52 7.46 44.66 16.19
N LEU A 53 8.52 44.66 17.01
CA LEU A 53 9.36 43.49 17.23
C LEU A 53 8.65 42.41 18.06
N GLU A 54 7.86 42.82 19.05
CA GLU A 54 7.01 41.94 19.85
C GLU A 54 5.95 41.25 18.98
N GLU A 55 5.26 42.00 18.12
CA GLU A 55 4.27 41.45 17.18
C GLU A 55 4.91 40.41 16.22
N LYS A 56 6.10 40.71 15.70
CA LYS A 56 6.86 39.76 14.85
C LYS A 56 7.30 38.53 15.62
N LEU A 57 7.73 38.69 16.87
CA LEU A 57 8.16 37.57 17.71
C LEU A 57 6.99 36.61 17.97
N ASP A 58 5.81 37.15 18.25
CA ASP A 58 4.62 36.34 18.47
C ASP A 58 4.16 35.63 17.19
N GLU A 59 4.28 36.30 16.03
CA GLU A 59 4.06 35.65 14.73
C GLU A 59 5.03 34.48 14.50
N TYR A 60 6.33 34.68 14.78
CA TYR A 60 7.32 33.61 14.64
C TYR A 60 7.07 32.44 15.58
N LYS A 61 6.72 32.70 16.85
CA LYS A 61 6.35 31.64 17.81
C LYS A 61 5.13 30.86 17.33
N SER A 62 4.11 31.54 16.79
CA SER A 62 2.92 30.88 16.24
C SER A 62 3.27 29.99 15.04
N ARG A 63 4.10 30.48 14.12
CA ARG A 63 4.59 29.68 12.98
C ARG A 63 5.42 28.49 13.42
N GLU A 64 6.27 28.66 14.42
CA GLU A 64 7.07 27.57 14.98
C GLU A 64 6.18 26.48 15.59
N GLN A 65 5.14 26.87 16.35
CA GLN A 65 4.18 25.92 16.92
C GLN A 65 3.47 25.12 15.82
N ILE A 66 2.96 25.79 14.78
CA ILE A 66 2.31 25.12 13.65
C ILE A 66 3.26 24.16 12.95
N LEU A 67 4.54 24.54 12.79
CA LEU A 67 5.53 23.68 12.17
C LEU A 67 5.81 22.44 13.02
N GLN A 68 5.95 22.60 14.33
CA GLN A 68 6.13 21.49 15.27
C GLN A 68 4.94 20.53 15.25
N ASP A 69 3.71 21.06 15.30
CA ASP A 69 2.49 20.25 15.25
C ASP A 69 2.35 19.51 13.91
N THR A 70 2.73 20.17 12.82
CA THR A 70 2.76 19.58 11.48
C THR A 70 3.77 18.44 11.44
N LEU A 71 4.99 18.63 11.93
CA LEU A 71 6.03 17.60 11.95
C LEU A 71 5.60 16.37 12.75
N VAL A 72 5.00 16.57 13.92
CA VAL A 72 4.49 15.46 14.74
C VAL A 72 3.38 14.71 14.01
N THR A 73 2.47 15.44 13.36
CA THR A 73 1.37 14.86 12.59
C THR A 73 1.88 14.08 11.39
N THR A 74 2.83 14.64 10.63
CA THR A 74 3.48 13.97 9.49
C THR A 74 4.23 12.71 9.93
N GLN A 75 4.91 12.74 11.07
CA GLN A 75 5.59 11.57 11.61
C GLN A 75 4.59 10.46 11.94
N LYS A 76 3.51 10.77 12.67
CA LYS A 76 2.44 9.81 12.98
C LYS A 76 1.83 9.22 11.71
N MET A 77 1.51 10.06 10.72
CA MET A 77 0.95 9.62 9.45
C MET A 77 1.93 8.69 8.69
N THR A 78 3.22 9.02 8.71
CA THR A 78 4.26 8.18 8.09
C THR A 78 4.34 6.82 8.75
N ASP A 79 4.28 6.77 10.07
CA ASP A 79 4.33 5.52 10.83
C ASP A 79 3.06 4.67 10.60
N ASP A 80 1.89 5.30 10.55
CA ASP A 80 0.62 4.63 10.21
C ASP A 80 0.64 4.06 8.79
N ILE A 81 1.16 4.81 7.81
CA ILE A 81 1.33 4.33 6.43
C ILE A 81 2.26 3.12 6.40
N LYS A 82 3.41 3.17 7.08
CA LYS A 82 4.35 2.04 7.17
C LYS A 82 3.72 0.82 7.81
N ALA A 83 3.02 0.99 8.94
CA ALA A 83 2.35 -0.10 9.64
C ALA A 83 1.27 -0.77 8.76
N ASN A 84 0.45 0.04 8.09
CA ASN A 84 -0.57 -0.45 7.17
C ASN A 84 0.05 -1.17 5.96
N ALA A 85 1.09 -0.60 5.34
CA ALA A 85 1.79 -1.22 4.23
C ALA A 85 2.38 -2.59 4.63
N GLN A 86 2.99 -2.69 5.81
CA GLN A 86 3.51 -3.96 6.33
C GLN A 86 2.41 -4.99 6.58
N LYS A 87 1.26 -4.56 7.14
CA LYS A 87 0.10 -5.43 7.35
C LYS A 87 -0.47 -5.94 6.02
N GLN A 88 -0.63 -5.06 5.04
CA GLN A 88 -1.12 -5.42 3.70
C GLN A 88 -0.16 -6.36 2.99
N ALA A 89 1.15 -6.11 3.06
CA ALA A 89 2.16 -7.00 2.48
C ALA A 89 2.09 -8.41 3.08
N LYS A 90 1.98 -8.52 4.42
CA LYS A 90 1.80 -9.82 5.10
C LYS A 90 0.53 -10.53 4.67
N LEU A 91 -0.56 -9.79 4.49
CA LEU A 91 -1.85 -10.34 4.05
C LEU A 91 -1.76 -10.86 2.62
N ILE A 92 -1.19 -10.07 1.69
CA ILE A 92 -0.96 -10.48 0.30
C ILE A 92 -0.12 -11.76 0.22
N VAL A 93 0.96 -11.85 0.99
CA VAL A 93 1.81 -13.05 1.02
C VAL A 93 1.01 -14.25 1.52
N LYS A 94 0.25 -14.09 2.60
CA LYS A 94 -0.56 -15.17 3.18
C LYS A 94 -1.65 -15.64 2.22
N GLU A 95 -2.36 -14.72 1.56
CA GLU A 95 -3.39 -15.06 0.56
C GLU A 95 -2.78 -15.76 -0.66
N SER A 96 -1.62 -15.29 -1.12
CA SER A 96 -0.89 -15.91 -2.23
C SER A 96 -0.45 -17.33 -1.89
N GLN A 97 0.04 -17.55 -0.67
CA GLN A 97 0.40 -18.89 -0.18
C GLN A 97 -0.82 -19.82 -0.13
N ALA A 98 -1.93 -19.35 0.46
CA ALA A 98 -3.17 -20.14 0.54
C ALA A 98 -3.71 -20.51 -0.87
N LYS A 99 -3.64 -19.57 -1.82
CA LYS A 99 -4.04 -19.82 -3.21
C LYS A 99 -3.10 -20.79 -3.91
N ALA A 100 -1.79 -20.70 -3.69
CA ALA A 100 -0.83 -21.65 -4.24
C ALA A 100 -1.05 -23.07 -3.71
N GLU A 101 -1.30 -23.21 -2.40
CA GLU A 101 -1.66 -24.49 -1.79
C GLU A 101 -2.96 -25.06 -2.37
N ASP A 102 -3.97 -24.21 -2.59
CA ASP A 102 -5.22 -24.63 -3.22
C ASP A 102 -5.02 -25.15 -4.65
N ILE A 103 -4.24 -24.43 -5.46
CA ILE A 103 -3.88 -24.85 -6.82
C ILE A 103 -3.15 -26.20 -6.79
N LEU A 104 -2.19 -26.39 -5.88
CA LEU A 104 -1.47 -27.66 -5.74
C LEU A 104 -2.40 -28.81 -5.34
N ARG A 105 -3.31 -28.59 -4.37
CA ARG A 105 -4.31 -29.61 -4.00
C ARG A 105 -5.19 -30.00 -5.18
N HIS A 106 -5.68 -29.01 -5.93
CA HIS A 106 -6.50 -29.25 -7.12
C HIS A 106 -5.72 -30.03 -8.19
N ALA A 107 -4.46 -29.67 -8.43
CA ALA A 107 -3.59 -30.37 -9.37
C ALA A 107 -3.36 -31.83 -8.95
N HIS A 108 -3.05 -32.10 -7.67
CA HIS A 108 -2.89 -33.46 -7.14
C HIS A 108 -4.17 -34.28 -7.26
N LYS A 109 -5.32 -33.70 -6.92
CA LYS A 109 -6.62 -34.38 -7.09
C LYS A 109 -6.89 -34.72 -8.55
N ARG A 110 -6.61 -33.80 -9.47
CA ARG A 110 -6.78 -34.02 -10.91
C ARG A 110 -5.84 -35.11 -11.42
N LEU A 111 -4.59 -35.12 -10.96
CA LEU A 111 -3.60 -36.14 -11.30
C LEU A 111 -4.05 -37.53 -10.83
N ALA A 112 -4.54 -37.65 -9.60
CA ALA A 112 -5.08 -38.90 -9.06
C ALA A 112 -6.25 -39.41 -9.90
N GLN A 113 -7.21 -38.53 -10.24
CA GLN A 113 -8.33 -38.88 -11.12
C GLN A 113 -7.86 -39.38 -12.48
N ILE A 114 -6.92 -38.68 -13.12
CA ILE A 114 -6.38 -39.09 -14.42
C ILE A 114 -5.71 -40.47 -14.33
N HIS A 115 -4.98 -40.76 -13.25
CA HIS A 115 -4.39 -42.08 -13.05
C HIS A 115 -5.44 -43.19 -12.89
N GLU A 116 -6.52 -42.91 -12.18
CA GLU A 116 -7.65 -43.82 -12.04
C GLU A 116 -8.34 -44.07 -13.39
N ASP A 117 -8.66 -43.01 -14.13
CA ASP A 117 -9.26 -43.07 -15.47
C ASP A 117 -8.38 -43.90 -16.43
N ILE A 118 -7.05 -43.67 -16.42
CA ILE A 118 -6.10 -44.45 -17.23
C ILE A 118 -6.11 -45.92 -16.83
N SER A 119 -6.15 -46.22 -15.53
CA SER A 119 -6.19 -47.60 -15.06
C SER A 119 -7.48 -48.30 -15.47
N GLU A 120 -8.61 -47.60 -15.43
CA GLU A 120 -9.90 -48.14 -15.85
C GLU A 120 -9.94 -48.39 -17.36
N LEU A 121 -9.48 -47.43 -18.17
CA LEU A 121 -9.36 -47.60 -19.62
C LEU A 121 -8.48 -48.79 -20.01
N LYS A 122 -7.37 -49.00 -19.30
CA LYS A 122 -6.51 -50.19 -19.52
C LYS A 122 -7.25 -51.50 -19.24
N LYS A 123 -8.05 -51.56 -18.17
CA LYS A 123 -8.88 -52.73 -17.85
C LYS A 123 -9.95 -52.96 -18.91
N GLN A 124 -10.64 -51.90 -19.34
CA GLN A 124 -11.64 -51.98 -20.41
C GLN A 124 -11.01 -52.47 -21.72
N ARG A 125 -9.81 -51.98 -22.08
CA ARG A 125 -9.07 -52.45 -23.26
C ARG A 125 -8.76 -53.94 -23.18
N ALA A 126 -8.19 -54.40 -22.05
CA ALA A 126 -7.86 -55.82 -21.87
C ALA A 126 -9.11 -56.72 -21.95
N HIS A 127 -10.22 -56.27 -21.35
CA HIS A 127 -11.50 -57.00 -21.44
C HIS A 127 -12.04 -57.08 -22.86
N PHE A 128 -11.94 -55.98 -23.61
CA PHE A 128 -12.33 -55.95 -25.02
C PHE A 128 -11.46 -56.88 -25.87
N GLU A 129 -10.13 -56.86 -25.67
CA GLU A 129 -9.19 -57.75 -26.37
C GLU A 129 -9.53 -59.24 -26.14
N ILE A 130 -9.83 -59.62 -24.89
CA ILE A 130 -10.25 -61.00 -24.54
C ILE A 130 -11.56 -61.36 -25.23
N LYS A 131 -12.57 -60.49 -25.16
CA LYS A 131 -13.87 -60.72 -25.80
C LYS A 131 -13.74 -60.87 -27.32
N LEU A 132 -12.96 -59.99 -27.95
CA LEU A 132 -12.74 -60.02 -29.39
C LEU A 132 -12.03 -61.31 -29.82
N ARG A 133 -10.97 -61.70 -29.10
CA ARG A 133 -10.26 -62.96 -29.37
C ARG A 133 -11.19 -64.16 -29.24
N SER A 134 -11.98 -64.23 -28.17
CA SER A 134 -12.95 -65.31 -27.98
C SER A 134 -14.01 -65.37 -29.09
N MET A 135 -14.48 -64.21 -29.58
CA MET A 135 -15.43 -64.15 -30.68
C MET A 135 -14.81 -64.66 -31.99
N ILE A 136 -13.57 -64.24 -32.30
CA ILE A 136 -12.84 -64.71 -33.48
C ILE A 136 -12.60 -66.22 -33.40
N GLU A 137 -12.11 -66.74 -32.27
CA GLU A 137 -11.89 -68.18 -32.06
C GLU A 137 -13.17 -68.99 -32.19
N SER A 138 -14.31 -68.46 -31.72
CA SER A 138 -15.62 -69.10 -31.90
C SER A 138 -16.04 -69.16 -33.36
N HIS A 139 -15.81 -68.09 -34.14
CA HIS A 139 -16.15 -68.06 -35.56
C HIS A 139 -15.22 -68.95 -36.40
N LEU A 140 -13.92 -69.01 -36.08
CA LEU A 140 -12.99 -69.92 -36.73
C LEU A 140 -13.40 -71.38 -36.54
N LYS A 141 -13.71 -71.79 -35.29
CA LYS A 141 -14.19 -73.16 -35.02
C LYS A 141 -15.46 -73.52 -35.79
N LEU A 142 -16.36 -72.57 -36.00
CA LEU A 142 -17.58 -72.79 -36.79
C LEU A 142 -17.24 -73.06 -38.27
N LEU A 143 -16.31 -72.29 -38.84
CA LEU A 143 -15.85 -72.50 -40.22
C LEU A 143 -15.14 -73.84 -40.37
N ASP A 144 -14.22 -74.17 -39.46
CA ASP A 144 -13.50 -75.46 -39.48
C ASP A 144 -14.48 -76.65 -39.43
N SER A 145 -15.54 -76.56 -38.60
CA SER A 145 -16.57 -77.61 -38.54
C SER A 145 -17.40 -77.73 -39.82
N GLN A 146 -17.66 -76.62 -40.52
CA GLN A 146 -18.39 -76.65 -41.79
C GLN A 146 -17.57 -77.29 -42.91
N ASP A 147 -16.26 -77.05 -42.93
CA ASP A 147 -15.34 -77.69 -43.87
C ASP A 147 -15.24 -79.20 -43.61
N GLU A 148 -15.14 -79.63 -42.35
CA GLU A 148 -15.18 -81.06 -41.99
C GLU A 148 -16.51 -81.73 -42.42
N ASP A 149 -17.65 -81.10 -42.14
CA ASP A 149 -18.97 -81.60 -42.57
C ASP A 149 -19.08 -81.68 -44.10
N SER A 150 -18.52 -80.71 -44.83
CA SER A 150 -18.50 -80.72 -46.30
C SER A 150 -17.65 -81.87 -46.87
N VAL A 151 -16.49 -82.14 -46.28
CA VAL A 151 -15.62 -83.26 -46.68
C VAL A 151 -16.30 -84.59 -46.41
N LEU A 152 -16.96 -84.74 -45.25
CA LEU A 152 -17.72 -85.95 -44.90
C LEU A 152 -18.90 -86.18 -45.86
N LEU A 153 -19.59 -85.11 -46.27
CA LEU A 153 -20.65 -85.17 -47.28
C LEU A 153 -20.11 -85.62 -48.66
N GLU A 154 -19.00 -85.06 -49.13
CA GLU A 154 -18.36 -85.48 -50.39
C GLU A 154 -17.92 -86.97 -50.37
N GLU A 155 -17.37 -87.44 -49.24
CA GLU A 155 -17.01 -88.84 -49.08
C GLU A 155 -18.24 -89.77 -49.09
N ALA A 156 -19.33 -89.37 -48.42
CA ALA A 156 -20.57 -90.14 -48.39
C ALA A 156 -21.23 -90.21 -49.77
N GLU A 157 -21.26 -89.09 -50.51
CA GLU A 157 -21.75 -89.05 -51.88
C GLU A 157 -20.91 -89.90 -52.83
N SER A 158 -19.59 -89.88 -52.67
CA SER A 158 -18.67 -90.71 -53.46
C SER A 158 -18.94 -92.19 -53.23
N LYS A 159 -19.06 -92.63 -51.97
CA LYS A 159 -19.39 -94.03 -51.62
C LYS A 159 -20.75 -94.47 -52.16
N LEU A 160 -21.76 -93.60 -52.14
CA LEU A 160 -23.08 -93.88 -52.72
C LEU A 160 -23.03 -94.04 -54.26
N LYS A 161 -22.23 -93.23 -54.97
CA LYS A 161 -22.03 -93.38 -56.42
C LYS A 161 -21.35 -94.71 -56.79
N PHE A 162 -20.48 -95.25 -55.94
CA PHE A 162 -19.89 -96.58 -56.15
C PHE A 162 -20.89 -97.72 -55.99
N LEU A 163 -21.88 -97.58 -55.10
CA LEU A 163 -22.92 -98.59 -54.86
C LEU A 163 -24.02 -98.61 -55.93
N GLN A 164 -24.20 -97.53 -56.70
CA GLN A 164 -25.17 -97.47 -57.82
C GLN A 164 -24.60 -97.95 -59.17
N LYS A 165 -23.32 -98.37 -59.23
CA LYS A 165 -22.65 -98.82 -60.47
C LYS A 165 -22.32 -100.32 -60.52
N GLY A 166 -22.80 -101.12 -59.57
CA GLY A 166 -22.79 -102.60 -59.61
C GLY A 166 -24.18 -103.14 -59.83
#